data_AF-A0A257T675-F1
#
_entry.id   AF-A0A257T675-F1
#
_cell.length_a   1.000
_cell.length_b   1.000
_cell.length_c   1.000
_cell.angle_alpha   90.00
_cell.angle_beta   90.00
_cell.angle_gamma   90.00
#
_symmetry.space_group_name_H-M   'P 1'
#
loop_
_entity.id
_entity.type
_entity.pdbx_description
1 polymer ?
#
loop_
_entity_poly.entity_id
_entity_poly.type
_entity_poly.pdbx_seq_one_letter_code
_entity_poly.pdbx_strand_id
1 'polypeptide(L)'
;MILISVGNTRTLLARTQDGVHFDSTSVVTSLPPTEILQQPGLTWLSAPNREPVALGGVVPTALAAWREALATAEVREPDPGFFRRAVPHDYHPPESLGFDRRCCLLAAAMDFP
;
A
#
# COMPACT_ATOMS: atom_id res chain seq x y z
N MET A 1 4.81 -10.97 -1.72
CA MET A 1 3.74 -9.95 -1.83
C MET A 1 4.39 -8.59 -1.91
N ILE A 2 3.79 -7.72 -2.72
CA ILE A 2 4.20 -6.31 -2.87
C ILE A 2 3.18 -5.43 -2.13
N LEU A 3 3.65 -4.44 -1.40
CA LEU A 3 2.85 -3.44 -0.70
C LEU A 3 3.21 -2.04 -1.19
N ILE A 4 2.20 -1.24 -1.52
CA ILE A 4 2.36 0.14 -1.97
C ILE A 4 1.47 1.03 -1.11
N SER A 5 2.09 1.90 -0.30
CA SER A 5 1.39 2.93 0.48
C SER A 5 1.65 4.31 -0.10
N VAL A 6 0.60 4.97 -0.59
CA VAL A 6 0.65 6.29 -1.21
C VAL A 6 0.29 7.36 -0.19
N GLY A 7 1.30 7.99 0.39
CA GLY A 7 1.17 9.16 1.27
C GLY A 7 1.14 10.48 0.48
N ASN A 8 0.93 11.59 1.18
CA ASN A 8 0.90 12.92 0.56
C ASN A 8 2.22 13.32 -0.12
N THR A 9 3.34 13.05 0.55
CA THR A 9 4.68 13.46 0.08
C THR A 9 5.51 12.28 -0.42
N ARG A 10 5.31 11.11 0.18
CA ARG A 10 6.09 9.90 -0.11
C ARG A 10 5.18 8.72 -0.44
N THR A 11 5.60 7.92 -1.41
CA THR A 11 5.09 6.58 -1.65
C THR A 11 6.09 5.59 -1.09
N LEU A 12 5.63 4.68 -0.22
CA LEU A 12 6.41 3.57 0.31
C LEU A 12 6.13 2.31 -0.51
N LEU A 13 7.18 1.68 -1.00
CA LEU A 13 7.14 0.41 -1.71
C LEU A 13 7.83 -0.62 -0.83
N ALA A 14 7.19 -1.76 -0.60
CA ALA A 14 7.79 -2.84 0.16
C ALA A 14 7.51 -4.20 -0.48
N ARG A 15 8.46 -5.12 -0.36
CA ARG A 15 8.30 -6.52 -0.71
C ARG A 15 8.51 -7.37 0.53
N THR A 16 7.66 -8.37 0.72
CA THR A 16 7.77 -9.35 1.78
C THR A 16 7.40 -10.74 1.29
N GLN A 17 8.02 -11.77 1.87
CA GLN A 17 7.66 -13.18 1.61
C GLN A 17 6.87 -13.80 2.77
N ASP A 18 7.00 -13.25 3.97
CA ASP A 18 6.49 -13.82 5.22
C ASP A 18 5.57 -12.88 6.00
N GLY A 19 5.42 -11.63 5.56
CA GLY A 19 4.63 -10.61 6.26
C GLY A 19 5.33 -9.96 7.45
N VAL A 20 6.60 -10.30 7.69
CA VAL A 20 7.38 -9.83 8.87
C VAL A 20 8.63 -9.07 8.43
N HIS A 21 9.34 -9.58 7.42
CA HIS A 21 10.53 -8.94 6.89
C HIS A 21 10.21 -8.21 5.60
N PHE A 22 10.67 -6.96 5.50
CA PHE A 22 10.36 -6.07 4.39
C PHE A 22 11.64 -5.53 3.77
N ASP A 23 11.80 -5.75 2.48
CA ASP A 23 12.69 -4.95 1.64
C ASP A 23 11.89 -3.74 1.15
N SER A 24 12.30 -2.52 1.52
CA SER A 24 11.48 -1.33 1.32
C SER A 24 12.28 -0.13 0.80
N THR A 25 11.59 0.71 0.02
CA THR A 25 12.11 1.99 -0.45
C THR A 25 11.03 3.06 -0.43
N SER A 26 11.45 4.31 -0.27
CA SER A 26 10.56 5.46 -0.24
C SER A 26 10.91 6.44 -1.36
N VAL A 27 9.90 6.77 -2.17
CA VAL A 27 10.02 7.70 -3.31
C VAL A 27 9.07 8.87 -3.12
N VAL A 28 9.29 9.97 -3.83
CA VAL A 28 8.39 11.13 -3.78
C VAL A 28 7.07 10.77 -4.48
N THR A 29 5.92 11.07 -3.86
CA THR A 29 4.59 10.72 -4.41
C THR A 29 4.33 11.35 -5.78
N SER A 30 4.89 12.53 -6.03
CA SER A 30 4.72 13.23 -7.31
C SER A 30 5.45 12.57 -8.48
N LEU A 31 6.33 11.59 -8.23
CA LEU A 31 7.04 10.89 -9.28
C LEU A 31 6.08 9.88 -9.95
N PRO A 32 6.01 9.83 -11.30
CA PRO A 32 5.15 8.88 -11.99
C PRO A 32 5.51 7.42 -11.68
N PRO A 33 4.51 6.53 -11.48
CA PRO A 33 4.77 5.11 -11.25
C PRO A 33 5.64 4.43 -12.32
N THR A 34 5.48 4.82 -13.59
CA THR A 34 6.31 4.31 -14.69
C THR A 34 7.79 4.61 -14.52
N GLU A 35 8.14 5.79 -14.01
CA GLU A 35 9.52 6.18 -13.70
C GLU A 35 10.03 5.46 -12.46
N ILE A 36 9.19 5.30 -11.44
CA ILE A 36 9.52 4.54 -10.21
C ILE A 36 9.86 3.08 -10.57
N LEU A 37 9.06 2.43 -11.41
CA LEU A 37 9.25 1.04 -11.83
C LEU A 37 10.55 0.81 -12.62
N GLN A 38 11.17 1.87 -13.14
CA GLN A 38 12.45 1.81 -13.84
C GLN A 38 13.66 2.02 -12.90
N GLN A 39 13.43 2.37 -11.63
CA GLN A 39 14.54 2.60 -10.70
C GLN A 39 15.32 1.31 -10.40
N PRO A 40 16.65 1.39 -10.33
CA PRO A 40 17.48 0.26 -9.95
C PRO A 40 17.14 -0.21 -8.53
N GLY A 41 17.06 -1.54 -8.35
CA GLY A 41 16.69 -2.15 -7.07
C GLY A 41 15.20 -2.50 -6.93
N LEU A 42 14.34 -2.04 -7.85
CA LEU A 42 12.91 -2.41 -7.90
C LEU A 42 12.59 -3.50 -8.94
N THR A 43 13.58 -4.31 -9.31
CA THR A 43 13.45 -5.36 -10.34
C THR A 43 12.37 -6.40 -10.02
N TRP A 44 12.02 -6.55 -8.75
CA TRP A 44 10.94 -7.43 -8.28
C TRP A 44 9.53 -6.90 -8.59
N LEU A 45 9.34 -5.60 -8.80
CA LEU A 45 8.07 -5.04 -9.32
C LEU A 45 7.92 -5.28 -10.83
N SER A 46 9.03 -5.36 -11.54
CA SER A 46 9.09 -5.50 -13.00
C SER A 46 9.15 -6.96 -13.46
N ALA A 47 9.18 -7.91 -12.52
CA ALA A 47 9.34 -9.33 -12.80
C ALA A 47 8.06 -9.97 -13.41
N PRO A 48 8.20 -10.93 -14.35
CA PRO A 48 7.05 -11.57 -15.02
C PRO A 48 6.15 -12.39 -14.10
N ASN A 49 6.71 -12.93 -13.02
CA ASN A 49 5.97 -13.67 -11.99
C ASN A 49 5.35 -12.66 -11.03
N ARG A 50 4.22 -12.07 -11.44
CA ARG A 50 3.54 -11.00 -10.71
C ARG A 50 3.06 -11.47 -9.35
N GLU A 51 3.83 -11.14 -8.32
CA GLU A 51 3.37 -11.25 -6.94
C GLU A 51 2.11 -10.40 -6.76
N PRO A 52 1.14 -10.83 -5.91
CA PRO A 52 0.00 -10.00 -5.58
C PRO A 52 0.45 -8.64 -5.02
N VAL A 53 -0.18 -7.57 -5.50
CA VAL A 53 0.11 -6.19 -5.09
C VAL A 53 -1.02 -5.69 -4.20
N ALA A 54 -0.70 -5.27 -2.98
CA ALA A 54 -1.62 -4.49 -2.16
C ALA A 54 -1.37 -2.99 -2.39
N LEU A 55 -2.38 -2.26 -2.83
CA LEU A 55 -2.30 -0.82 -3.09
C LEU A 55 -3.26 -0.06 -2.18
N GLY A 56 -2.76 0.95 -1.47
CA GLY A 56 -3.60 1.85 -0.67
C GLY A 56 -2.93 3.19 -0.46
N GLY A 57 -3.70 4.18 0.00
CA GLY A 57 -3.17 5.53 0.19
C GLY A 57 -4.22 6.59 0.44
N VAL A 58 -3.76 7.84 0.52
CA VAL A 58 -4.59 9.03 0.77
C VAL A 58 -4.66 10.00 -0.40
N VAL A 59 -3.87 9.79 -1.47
CA VAL A 59 -3.81 10.69 -2.64
C VAL A 59 -4.51 10.03 -3.84
N PRO A 60 -5.77 10.39 -4.18
CA PRO A 60 -6.56 9.67 -5.19
C PRO A 60 -5.94 9.69 -6.59
N THR A 61 -5.33 10.81 -6.99
CA THR A 61 -4.70 10.95 -8.32
C THR A 61 -3.49 10.04 -8.48
N ALA A 62 -2.64 9.96 -7.46
CA ALA A 62 -1.50 9.05 -7.45
C ALA A 62 -1.95 7.58 -7.38
N LEU A 63 -3.02 7.26 -6.64
CA LEU A 63 -3.61 5.91 -6.65
C LEU A 63 -4.13 5.52 -8.04
N ALA A 64 -4.79 6.44 -8.75
CA ALA A 64 -5.24 6.19 -10.12
C ALA A 64 -4.07 5.90 -11.07
N ALA A 65 -2.99 6.69 -10.98
CA ALA A 65 -1.78 6.46 -11.77
C ALA A 65 -1.13 5.10 -11.47
N TRP A 66 -1.11 4.68 -10.19
CA TRP A 66 -0.62 3.35 -9.81
C TRP A 66 -1.48 2.23 -10.37
N ARG A 67 -2.82 2.36 -10.33
CA ARG A 67 -3.73 1.37 -10.93
C ARG A 67 -3.50 1.22 -12.42
N GLU A 68 -3.28 2.32 -13.13
CA GLU A 68 -2.99 2.31 -14.56
C GLU A 68 -1.64 1.62 -14.85
N ALA A 69 -0.59 1.98 -14.13
CA ALA A 69 0.73 1.36 -14.29
C ALA A 69 0.73 -0.14 -13.93
N LEU A 70 -0.16 -0.55 -13.02
CA LEU A 70 -0.32 -1.94 -12.56
C LEU A 70 -1.51 -2.64 -13.20
N ALA A 71 -2.08 -2.13 -14.31
CA ALA A 71 -3.35 -2.62 -14.88
C ALA A 71 -3.37 -4.11 -15.23
N THR A 72 -2.19 -4.73 -15.34
CA THR A 72 -2.03 -6.14 -15.70
C THR A 72 -1.60 -7.01 -14.51
N ALA A 73 -1.38 -6.41 -13.34
CA ALA A 73 -1.10 -7.11 -12.09
C ALA A 73 -2.39 -7.39 -11.30
N GLU A 74 -2.34 -8.41 -10.44
CA GLU A 74 -3.39 -8.64 -9.46
C GLU A 74 -3.25 -7.61 -8.33
N VAL A 75 -4.02 -6.52 -8.42
CA VAL A 75 -4.05 -5.45 -7.42
C VAL A 75 -5.21 -5.67 -6.46
N ARG A 76 -4.90 -5.77 -5.16
CA ARG A 76 -5.86 -5.78 -4.07
C ARG A 76 -5.82 -4.46 -3.33
N GLU A 77 -6.99 -3.90 -3.05
CA GLU A 77 -7.11 -2.73 -2.20
C GLU A 77 -7.60 -3.14 -0.79
N PRO A 78 -7.15 -2.44 0.26
CA PRO A 78 -7.65 -2.64 1.62
C PRO A 78 -9.17 -2.41 1.69
N ASP A 79 -9.91 -3.44 2.09
CA ASP A 79 -11.36 -3.37 2.33
C ASP A 79 -11.64 -2.52 3.59
N PRO A 80 -12.31 -1.36 3.48
CA PRO A 80 -12.70 -0.56 4.65
C PRO A 80 -13.62 -1.32 5.62
N GLY A 81 -14.38 -2.30 5.14
CA GLY A 81 -15.22 -3.17 5.97
C GLY A 81 -14.41 -4.10 6.86
N PHE A 82 -13.23 -4.55 6.42
CA PHE A 82 -12.33 -5.36 7.24
C PHE A 82 -11.78 -4.56 8.43
N PHE A 83 -11.35 -3.32 8.19
CA PHE A 83 -10.91 -2.41 9.26
C PHE A 83 -11.95 -2.30 10.37
N ARG A 84 -13.21 -2.02 10.01
CA ARG A 84 -14.30 -1.85 11.01
C ARG A 84 -14.57 -3.10 11.85
N ARG A 85 -14.36 -4.30 11.30
CA ARG A 85 -14.55 -5.56 12.03
C ARG A 85 -13.39 -5.85 12.98
N ALA A 86 -12.16 -5.56 12.54
CA ALA A 86 -10.95 -5.86 13.31
C ALA A 86 -10.62 -4.80 14.37
N VAL A 87 -10.99 -3.54 14.12
CA VAL A 87 -10.78 -2.40 15.04
C VAL A 87 -12.14 -1.74 15.29
N PRO A 88 -12.92 -2.23 16.28
CA PRO A 88 -14.23 -1.66 16.58
C PRO A 88 -14.16 -0.19 17.02
N HIS A 89 -15.22 0.55 16.71
CA HIS A 89 -15.34 1.99 16.60
C HIS A 89 -14.96 2.87 17.82
N ASP A 90 -13.69 3.21 17.99
CA ASP A 90 -13.27 4.34 18.86
C ASP A 90 -13.14 5.69 18.11
N TYR A 91 -13.39 5.73 16.80
CA TYR A 91 -13.21 6.93 15.96
C TYR A 91 -14.49 7.33 15.23
N HIS A 92 -14.97 8.56 15.49
CA HIS A 92 -16.18 9.13 14.89
C HIS A 92 -15.89 10.48 14.21
N PRO A 93 -16.13 10.62 12.89
CA PRO A 93 -16.59 9.57 11.97
C PRO A 93 -15.42 8.66 11.49
N PRO A 94 -15.63 7.38 11.13
CA PRO A 94 -14.56 6.44 10.76
C PRO A 94 -13.66 6.91 9.61
N GLU A 95 -14.22 7.65 8.65
CA GLU A 95 -13.52 8.26 7.52
C GLU A 95 -12.57 9.40 7.91
N SER A 96 -12.68 9.94 9.13
CA SER A 96 -11.74 10.93 9.66
C SER A 96 -10.34 10.35 9.88
N LEU A 97 -10.23 9.02 9.98
CA LEU A 97 -8.98 8.34 10.18
C LEU A 97 -8.31 8.06 8.83
N GLY A 98 -7.18 8.72 8.57
CA GLY A 98 -6.40 8.54 7.35
C GLY A 98 -5.93 7.10 7.13
N PHE A 99 -5.64 6.74 5.87
CA PHE A 99 -5.25 5.40 5.46
C PHE A 99 -4.10 4.81 6.30
N ASP A 100 -3.00 5.56 6.45
CA ASP A 100 -1.83 5.09 7.21
C ASP A 100 -2.19 4.74 8.65
N ARG A 101 -2.99 5.57 9.30
CA ARG A 101 -3.44 5.32 10.68
C ARG A 101 -4.31 4.07 10.77
N ARG A 102 -5.17 3.82 9.79
CA ARG A 102 -5.97 2.59 9.72
C ARG A 102 -5.08 1.35 9.59
N CYS A 103 -4.04 1.41 8.75
CA CYS A 103 -3.08 0.33 8.62
C CYS A 103 -2.30 0.07 9.91
N CYS A 104 -1.82 1.12 10.60
CA CYS A 104 -1.11 0.96 11.87
C CYS A 104 -1.98 0.32 12.95
N LEU A 105 -3.24 0.75 13.08
CA LEU A 105 -4.17 0.16 14.06
C LEU A 105 -4.52 -1.30 13.73
N LEU A 106 -4.68 -1.62 12.44
CA LEU A 106 -4.89 -3.00 12.01
C LEU A 106 -3.70 -3.89 12.35
N ALA A 107 -2.49 -3.44 12.03
CA ALA A 107 -1.27 -4.19 12.36
C ALA A 107 -1.17 -4.42 13.87
N ALA A 108 -1.40 -3.37 14.67
CA ALA A 108 -1.39 -3.48 16.14
C ALA A 108 -2.44 -4.47 16.66
N ALA A 109 -3.68 -4.42 16.14
CA ALA A 109 -4.73 -5.36 16.54
C ALA A 109 -4.46 -6.81 16.10
N MET A 110 -3.69 -7.01 15.03
CA MET A 110 -3.30 -8.36 14.59
C MET A 110 -2.12 -8.92 15.38
N ASP A 111 -1.15 -8.09 15.75
CA ASP A 111 0.01 -8.49 16.55
C ASP A 111 -0.34 -8.71 18.02
N PHE A 112 -1.37 -8.01 18.52
CA PHE A 112 -1.84 -8.07 19.90
C PHE A 112 -3.38 -8.24 19.94
N PRO A 113 -3.90 -9.45 19.66
CA PRO A 113 -5.34 -9.71 19.54
C PRO A 113 -6.12 -9.63 20.86
#